data_AF-A0A8S8YXI7-F1
#
_entry.id   AF-A0A8S8YXI7-F1
#
_cell.length_a   1.000
_cell.length_b   1.000
_cell.length_c   1.000
_cell.angle_alpha   90.00
_cell.angle_beta   90.00
_cell.angle_gamma   90.00
#
_symmetry.space_group_name_H-M   'P 1'
#
loop_
_entity.id
_entity.type
_entity.pdbx_description
1 polymer ?
#
loop_
_entity_poly.entity_id
_entity_poly.type
_entity_poly.pdbx_seq_one_letter_code
_entity_poly.pdbx_strand_id
1 'polypeptide(L)'
;MASESSIGTTTCKWLGGVGHPWSDVVCPTTESAICVAVSHDRTIATVTLDAELAATSEVSLVQVTGTEGYFTGISRQSGDRSLIKVAPFSLIEHDLSLNSSYPWLENSDVVEYDAGVSNSRIVATWGTDRDSGWILTDRGEMVHYHPPLSNSLGGGLEVWVLIAIPAVTILVILSFALGPLPGAQQRFTLRFGTAEEKRAARREARRRKGR
;
A
#
# COMPACT_ATOMS: atom_id res chain seq x y z
N MET A 1 -18.81 37.45 -51.34
CA MET A 1 -19.08 37.42 -49.88
C MET A 1 -19.34 35.97 -49.49
N ALA A 2 -18.27 35.25 -49.17
CA ALA A 2 -18.31 33.89 -48.62
C ALA A 2 -17.00 33.73 -47.83
N SER A 3 -17.15 33.29 -46.60
CA SER A 3 -16.20 33.35 -45.49
C SER A 3 -15.01 32.40 -45.64
N GLU A 4 -13.81 32.92 -45.38
CA GLU A 4 -12.63 32.11 -45.05
C GLU A 4 -12.85 31.42 -43.70
N SER A 5 -12.85 30.08 -43.72
CA SER A 5 -12.63 29.25 -42.54
C SER A 5 -11.13 28.98 -42.49
N SER A 6 -10.41 29.67 -41.60
CA SER A 6 -9.00 29.42 -41.35
C SER A 6 -8.86 28.10 -40.60
N ILE A 7 -8.42 27.06 -41.31
CA ILE A 7 -7.92 25.82 -40.71
C ILE A 7 -6.62 26.20 -39.99
N GLY A 8 -6.70 26.36 -38.67
CA GLY A 8 -5.55 26.64 -37.82
C GLY A 8 -4.54 25.50 -37.95
N THR A 9 -3.35 25.79 -38.47
CA THR A 9 -2.22 24.87 -38.53
C THR A 9 -1.74 24.60 -37.10
N THR A 10 -2.07 23.43 -36.54
CA THR A 10 -1.49 22.99 -35.27
C THR A 10 -0.04 22.57 -35.51
N THR A 11 0.92 23.48 -35.30
CA THR A 11 2.35 23.17 -35.37
C THR A 11 2.75 22.35 -34.14
N CYS A 12 3.12 21.08 -34.33
CA CYS A 12 3.71 20.26 -33.28
C CYS A 12 5.15 20.76 -33.02
N LYS A 13 5.38 21.42 -31.89
CA LYS A 13 6.73 21.80 -31.45
C LYS A 13 7.29 20.71 -30.55
N TRP A 14 8.49 20.23 -30.87
CA TRP A 14 9.17 19.21 -30.09
C TRP A 14 9.81 19.88 -28.87
N LEU A 15 9.40 19.50 -27.67
CA LEU A 15 10.02 19.92 -26.41
C LEU A 15 11.27 19.08 -26.14
N GLY A 16 12.28 19.26 -26.98
CA GLY A 16 13.57 18.60 -26.80
C GLY A 16 14.61 19.60 -26.38
N GLY A 17 14.99 19.58 -25.11
CA GLY A 17 16.28 20.12 -24.71
C GLY A 17 17.39 19.47 -25.54
N VAL A 18 18.39 20.25 -25.92
CA VAL A 18 19.64 19.73 -26.50
C VAL A 18 20.42 18.97 -25.43
N GLY A 19 20.71 17.69 -25.64
CA GLY A 19 21.72 16.95 -24.87
C GLY A 19 21.34 15.60 -24.28
N HIS A 20 20.05 15.25 -24.17
CA HIS A 20 19.61 13.99 -23.55
C HIS A 20 18.70 13.16 -24.47
N PRO A 21 18.94 11.84 -24.63
CA PRO A 21 18.04 10.95 -25.35
C PRO A 21 16.82 10.60 -24.48
N TRP A 22 15.80 11.47 -24.51
CA TRP A 22 14.52 11.24 -23.83
C TRP A 22 13.90 9.91 -24.25
N SER A 23 13.54 9.08 -23.29
CA SER A 23 12.98 7.76 -23.51
C SER A 23 11.47 7.71 -23.37
N ASP A 24 10.90 8.53 -22.47
CA ASP A 24 9.47 8.54 -22.19
C ASP A 24 9.05 9.84 -21.50
N VAL A 25 7.76 10.17 -21.56
CA VAL A 25 7.16 11.36 -20.94
C VAL A 25 5.76 11.06 -20.43
N VAL A 26 5.43 11.55 -19.24
CA VAL A 26 4.07 11.47 -18.68
C VAL A 26 3.65 12.79 -18.07
N CYS A 27 2.38 13.15 -18.20
CA CYS A 27 1.79 14.24 -17.45
C CYS A 27 0.97 13.61 -16.31
N PRO A 28 1.42 13.68 -15.04
CA PRO A 28 0.81 12.96 -13.93
C PRO A 28 -0.64 13.36 -13.68
N THR A 29 -1.00 14.60 -13.97
CA THR A 29 -2.38 15.07 -13.91
C THR A 29 -2.78 15.72 -15.22
N THR A 30 -4.08 15.75 -15.47
CA THR A 30 -4.67 16.49 -16.58
C THR A 30 -5.00 17.94 -16.21
N GLU A 31 -4.80 18.30 -14.94
CA GLU A 31 -5.16 19.60 -14.38
C GLU A 31 -3.97 20.56 -14.38
N SER A 32 -2.74 20.04 -14.25
CA SER A 32 -1.53 20.84 -14.38
C SER A 32 -0.95 20.70 -15.79
N ALA A 33 -0.46 21.80 -16.32
CA ALA A 33 0.29 21.82 -17.58
C ALA A 33 1.75 21.40 -17.35
N ILE A 34 2.00 20.42 -16.47
CA ILE A 34 3.34 19.99 -16.07
C ILE A 34 3.50 18.51 -16.36
N CYS A 35 4.55 18.17 -17.10
CA CYS A 35 4.88 16.81 -17.48
C CYS A 35 6.29 16.46 -17.02
N VAL A 36 6.55 15.17 -16.86
CA VAL A 36 7.82 14.62 -16.42
C VAL A 36 8.37 13.74 -17.53
N ALA A 37 9.55 14.06 -18.02
CA ALA A 37 10.28 13.29 -19.01
C ALA A 37 11.48 12.59 -18.36
N VAL A 38 11.82 11.41 -18.86
CA VAL A 38 12.96 10.63 -18.39
C VAL A 38 13.89 10.30 -19.55
N SER A 39 15.17 10.17 -19.26
CA SER A 39 16.21 9.81 -20.22
C SER A 39 17.00 8.59 -19.73
N HIS A 40 17.55 7.81 -20.66
CA HIS A 40 18.34 6.60 -20.35
C HIS A 40 19.56 6.89 -19.46
N ASP A 41 20.06 8.13 -19.46
CA ASP A 41 21.22 8.57 -18.68
C ASP A 41 20.88 8.99 -17.23
N ARG A 42 19.69 8.63 -16.73
CA ARG A 42 19.18 8.94 -15.39
C ARG A 42 18.86 10.42 -15.16
N THR A 43 18.56 11.13 -16.24
CA THR A 43 18.07 12.51 -16.18
C THR A 43 16.55 12.52 -16.14
N ILE A 44 15.98 13.30 -15.24
CA ILE A 44 14.56 13.65 -15.20
C ILE A 44 14.43 15.11 -15.65
N ALA A 45 13.47 15.40 -16.50
CA ALA A 45 13.06 16.76 -16.82
C ALA A 45 11.62 17.01 -16.39
N THR A 46 11.42 18.11 -15.68
CA THR A 46 10.10 18.69 -15.44
C THR A 46 9.83 19.71 -16.54
N VAL A 47 8.78 19.47 -17.31
CA VAL A 47 8.40 20.27 -18.47
C VAL A 47 7.12 21.02 -18.13
N THR A 48 7.22 22.33 -17.97
CA THR A 48 6.07 23.22 -17.77
C THR A 48 5.60 23.73 -19.13
N LEU A 49 4.44 23.27 -19.55
CA LEU A 49 3.81 23.61 -20.82
C LEU A 49 3.10 24.95 -20.72
N ASP A 50 3.33 25.79 -21.72
CA ASP A 50 2.55 27.01 -21.95
C ASP A 50 1.52 26.73 -23.05
N ALA A 51 0.24 26.76 -22.66
CA ALA A 51 -0.89 26.46 -23.55
C ALA A 51 -1.17 27.58 -24.56
N GLU A 52 -0.73 28.81 -24.29
CA GLU A 52 -0.92 29.95 -25.18
C GLU A 52 0.21 30.01 -26.22
N LEU A 53 1.44 29.76 -25.79
CA LEU A 53 2.61 29.81 -26.65
C LEU A 53 3.59 28.67 -26.36
N ALA A 54 3.57 27.64 -27.19
CA ALA A 54 4.49 26.49 -27.06
C ALA A 54 6.00 26.84 -27.11
N ALA A 55 6.39 28.06 -27.51
CA ALA A 55 7.80 28.50 -27.49
C ALA A 55 8.28 28.96 -26.09
N THR A 56 7.37 29.29 -25.18
CA THR A 56 7.65 29.78 -23.83
C THR A 56 7.54 28.68 -22.77
N SER A 57 7.36 27.43 -23.18
CA SER A 57 7.41 26.29 -22.27
C SER A 57 8.81 26.14 -21.66
N GLU A 58 8.85 25.86 -20.36
CA GLU A 58 10.09 25.78 -19.59
C GLU A 58 10.45 24.31 -19.32
N VAL A 59 11.75 24.02 -19.30
CA VAL A 59 12.28 22.69 -18.96
C VAL A 59 13.29 22.84 -17.84
N SER A 60 13.02 22.19 -16.71
CA SER A 60 13.92 22.09 -15.57
C SER A 60 14.48 20.68 -15.47
N LEU A 61 15.79 20.53 -15.30
CA LEU A 61 16.45 19.24 -15.25
C LEU A 61 16.86 18.90 -13.82
N VAL A 62 16.58 17.66 -13.41
CA VAL A 62 17.03 17.07 -12.16
C VAL A 62 17.71 15.75 -12.49
N GLN A 63 19.00 15.63 -12.16
CA GLN A 63 19.70 14.36 -12.26
C GLN A 63 19.49 13.57 -10.98
N VAL A 64 19.03 12.32 -11.10
CA VAL A 64 18.86 11.44 -9.94
C VAL A 64 20.23 10.88 -9.54
N THR A 65 20.59 11.05 -8.27
CA THR A 65 21.82 10.51 -7.69
C THR A 65 21.48 9.35 -6.75
N GLY A 66 22.36 8.35 -6.68
CA GLY A 66 22.21 7.23 -5.73
C GLY A 66 21.34 6.05 -6.19
N THR A 67 20.85 6.05 -7.43
CA THR A 67 20.13 4.90 -8.02
C THR A 67 20.94 4.27 -9.15
N GLU A 68 21.19 2.97 -9.05
CA GLU A 68 21.86 2.19 -10.11
C GLU A 68 20.87 1.81 -11.23
N GLY A 69 21.40 1.51 -12.41
CA GLY A 69 20.61 1.14 -13.60
C GLY A 69 20.33 2.29 -14.57
N TYR A 70 19.45 2.04 -15.55
CA TYR A 70 19.03 3.01 -16.57
C TYR A 70 17.51 3.08 -16.68
N PHE A 71 16.99 4.27 -16.96
CA PHE A 71 15.54 4.49 -17.08
C PHE A 71 15.05 3.94 -18.41
N THR A 72 13.99 3.14 -18.37
CA THR A 72 13.38 2.50 -19.54
C THR A 72 12.01 3.08 -19.89
N GLY A 73 11.45 3.89 -18.98
CA GLY A 73 10.30 4.73 -19.26
C GLY A 73 9.68 5.26 -17.97
N ILE A 74 8.51 5.88 -18.08
CA ILE A 74 7.76 6.46 -16.97
C ILE A 74 6.27 6.17 -17.13
N SER A 75 5.52 6.13 -16.03
CA SER A 75 4.08 5.89 -16.06
C SER A 75 3.40 6.65 -14.93
N ARG A 76 2.12 6.96 -15.13
CA ARG A 76 1.33 7.72 -14.18
C ARG A 76 1.05 6.87 -12.92
N GLN A 77 1.14 7.50 -11.75
CA GLN A 77 0.71 6.94 -10.47
C GLN A 77 -0.46 7.77 -9.91
N SER A 78 -0.82 7.59 -8.65
CA SER A 78 -1.86 8.37 -8.00
C SER A 78 -1.46 9.84 -7.82
N GLY A 79 -2.35 10.76 -8.18
CA GLY A 79 -2.16 12.22 -8.00
C GLY A 79 -1.02 12.78 -8.85
N ASP A 80 -0.15 13.58 -8.21
CA ASP A 80 1.01 14.25 -8.84
C ASP A 80 2.25 13.36 -8.95
N ARG A 81 2.10 12.05 -8.75
CA ARG A 81 3.20 11.09 -8.72
C ARG A 81 3.32 10.30 -10.01
N SER A 82 4.54 9.87 -10.28
CA SER A 82 4.87 9.04 -11.42
C SER A 82 5.86 7.96 -11.03
N LEU A 83 5.79 6.81 -11.70
CA LEU A 83 6.69 5.68 -11.50
C LEU A 83 7.62 5.56 -12.70
N ILE A 84 8.92 5.67 -12.43
CA ILE A 84 9.98 5.50 -13.40
C ILE A 84 10.38 4.02 -13.41
N LYS A 85 10.33 3.42 -14.60
CA LYS A 85 10.69 2.03 -14.86
C LYS A 85 12.20 1.94 -15.05
N VAL A 86 12.89 1.12 -14.26
CA VAL A 86 14.35 0.98 -14.30
C VAL A 86 14.74 -0.45 -14.70
N ALA A 87 15.87 -0.56 -15.39
CA ALA A 87 16.55 -1.83 -15.66
C ALA A 87 17.95 -1.83 -15.01
N PRO A 88 18.33 -2.85 -14.22
CA PRO A 88 17.57 -4.06 -13.82
C PRO A 88 16.26 -3.76 -13.09
N PHE A 89 15.34 -4.74 -13.02
CA PHE A 89 13.96 -4.57 -12.54
C PHE A 89 13.91 -3.76 -11.24
N SER A 90 13.41 -2.53 -11.33
CA SER A 90 13.26 -1.61 -10.20
C SER A 90 12.27 -0.50 -10.57
N LEU A 91 11.66 0.11 -9.55
CA LEU A 91 10.81 1.29 -9.68
C LEU A 91 11.33 2.42 -8.81
N ILE A 92 11.32 3.63 -9.38
CA ILE A 92 11.57 4.89 -8.66
C ILE A 92 10.30 5.71 -8.71
N GLU A 93 9.82 6.18 -7.57
CA GLU A 93 8.74 7.17 -7.51
C GLU A 93 9.33 8.57 -7.73
N HIS A 94 8.71 9.36 -8.59
CA HIS A 94 8.96 10.78 -8.72
C HIS A 94 7.71 11.55 -8.31
N ASP A 95 7.84 12.38 -7.27
CA ASP A 95 6.78 13.22 -6.74
C ASP A 95 6.98 14.66 -7.25
N LEU A 96 6.08 15.09 -8.14
CA LEU A 96 6.16 16.40 -8.77
C LEU A 96 5.97 17.54 -7.75
N SER A 97 5.19 17.31 -6.69
CA SER A 97 4.91 18.33 -5.67
C SER A 97 6.14 18.68 -4.83
N LEU A 98 7.01 17.69 -4.60
CA LEU A 98 8.26 17.82 -3.87
C LEU A 98 9.47 18.03 -4.80
N ASN A 99 9.28 17.85 -6.11
CA ASN A 99 10.32 17.84 -7.13
C ASN A 99 11.48 16.90 -6.75
N SER A 100 11.15 15.73 -6.22
CA SER A 100 12.09 14.75 -5.67
C SER A 100 11.75 13.34 -6.13
N SER A 101 12.77 12.47 -6.10
CA SER A 101 12.63 11.07 -6.52
C SER A 101 13.11 10.14 -5.41
N TYR A 102 12.40 9.03 -5.21
CA TYR A 102 12.64 8.06 -4.15
C TYR A 102 12.66 6.63 -4.70
N PRO A 103 13.61 5.78 -4.30
CA PRO A 103 13.55 4.36 -4.57
C PRO A 103 12.24 3.79 -4.01
N TRP A 104 11.44 3.14 -4.85
CA TRP A 104 10.17 2.53 -4.44
C TRP A 104 10.28 1.02 -4.34
N LEU A 105 10.88 0.40 -5.35
CA LEU A 105 11.10 -1.04 -5.42
C LEU A 105 12.52 -1.29 -5.92
N GLU A 106 13.36 -1.88 -5.07
CA GLU A 106 14.73 -2.21 -5.43
C GLU A 106 14.81 -3.61 -6.04
N ASN A 107 15.80 -3.83 -6.91
CA ASN A 107 15.96 -5.12 -7.57
C ASN A 107 16.20 -6.26 -6.57
N SER A 108 16.92 -5.99 -5.47
CA SER A 108 17.18 -6.96 -4.39
C SER A 108 15.91 -7.51 -3.78
N ASP A 109 14.91 -6.66 -3.55
CA ASP A 109 13.64 -7.05 -2.92
C ASP A 109 12.83 -7.95 -3.87
N VAL A 110 12.93 -7.68 -5.18
CA VAL A 110 12.28 -8.50 -6.21
C VAL A 110 13.00 -9.84 -6.38
N VAL A 111 14.33 -9.88 -6.27
CA VAL A 111 15.10 -11.13 -6.28
C VAL A 111 14.71 -12.04 -5.11
N GLU A 112 14.49 -11.48 -3.93
CA GLU A 112 14.04 -12.23 -2.75
C GLU A 112 12.63 -12.79 -2.93
N TYR A 113 11.75 -12.04 -3.59
CA TYR A 113 10.40 -12.49 -3.92
C TYR A 113 10.37 -13.55 -5.02
N ASP A 114 10.94 -13.24 -6.21
CA ASP A 114 10.99 -14.11 -7.38
C ASP A 114 12.14 -13.72 -8.32
N ALA A 115 13.17 -14.57 -8.38
CA ALA A 115 14.36 -14.37 -9.22
C ALA A 115 14.08 -14.48 -10.74
N GLY A 116 12.96 -15.07 -11.14
CA GLY A 116 12.49 -15.09 -12.53
C GLY A 116 12.00 -13.71 -12.94
N VAL A 117 11.12 -13.12 -12.13
CA VAL A 117 10.57 -11.77 -12.31
C VAL A 117 11.67 -10.71 -12.23
N SER A 118 12.62 -10.82 -11.30
CA SER A 118 13.68 -9.82 -11.12
C SER A 118 14.62 -9.65 -12.33
N ASN A 119 14.68 -10.67 -13.20
CA ASN A 119 15.45 -10.69 -14.44
C ASN A 119 14.61 -10.32 -15.68
N SER A 120 13.36 -9.89 -15.48
CA SER A 120 12.49 -9.39 -16.54
C SER A 120 12.59 -7.87 -16.68
N ARG A 121 12.08 -7.33 -17.78
CA ARG A 121 11.96 -5.87 -17.97
C ARG A 121 10.52 -5.43 -17.71
N ILE A 122 10.36 -4.33 -16.99
CA ILE A 122 9.05 -3.69 -16.79
C ILE A 122 8.61 -3.03 -18.11
N VAL A 123 7.48 -3.47 -18.66
CA VAL A 123 6.90 -2.90 -19.88
C VAL A 123 5.88 -1.83 -19.53
N ALA A 124 5.01 -2.13 -18.56
CA ALA A 124 3.99 -1.22 -18.09
C ALA A 124 3.79 -1.34 -16.58
N THR A 125 3.35 -0.24 -15.98
CA THR A 125 2.90 -0.20 -14.58
C THR A 125 1.74 0.76 -14.45
N TRP A 126 0.81 0.46 -13.55
CA TRP A 126 -0.31 1.35 -13.22
C TRP A 126 -0.70 1.20 -11.76
N GLY A 127 -0.99 2.34 -11.13
CA GLY A 127 -1.46 2.39 -9.75
C GLY A 127 -2.89 1.93 -9.60
N THR A 128 -3.16 1.20 -8.52
CA THR A 128 -4.50 0.96 -7.99
C THR A 128 -4.82 1.88 -6.81
N ASP A 129 -3.78 2.30 -6.08
CA ASP A 129 -3.84 3.28 -4.99
C ASP A 129 -2.51 4.08 -4.99
N ARG A 130 -2.29 4.94 -3.98
CA ARG A 130 -1.05 5.71 -3.82
C ARG A 130 0.20 4.84 -3.84
N ASP A 131 0.18 3.77 -3.05
CA ASP A 131 1.34 2.94 -2.76
C ASP A 131 1.18 1.51 -3.35
N SER A 132 0.14 1.25 -4.14
CA SER A 132 -0.12 -0.08 -4.72
C SER A 132 -0.46 -0.03 -6.20
N GLY A 133 -0.26 -1.15 -6.89
CA GLY A 133 -0.57 -1.27 -8.30
C GLY A 133 -0.08 -2.57 -8.92
N TRP A 134 -0.04 -2.57 -10.24
CA TRP A 134 0.34 -3.73 -11.04
C TRP A 134 1.49 -3.40 -11.98
N ILE A 135 2.36 -4.36 -12.17
CA ILE A 135 3.48 -4.34 -13.12
C ILE A 135 3.25 -5.46 -14.14
N LEU A 136 3.41 -5.12 -15.41
CA LEU A 136 3.47 -6.09 -16.51
C LEU A 136 4.90 -6.19 -17.02
N THR A 137 5.42 -7.42 -17.05
CA THR A 137 6.78 -7.71 -17.52
C THR A 137 6.79 -8.06 -19.01
N ASP A 138 7.96 -7.99 -19.63
CA ASP A 138 8.16 -8.40 -21.02
C ASP A 138 7.95 -9.89 -21.28
N ARG A 139 7.99 -10.71 -20.22
CA ARG A 139 7.65 -12.15 -20.27
C ARG A 139 6.16 -12.43 -20.08
N GLY A 140 5.34 -11.39 -19.87
CA GLY A 140 3.89 -11.52 -19.68
C GLY A 140 3.48 -11.87 -18.24
N GLU A 141 4.38 -11.69 -17.27
CA GLU A 141 4.03 -11.84 -15.86
C GLU A 141 3.32 -10.59 -15.37
N MET A 142 2.26 -10.76 -14.58
CA MET A 142 1.59 -9.67 -13.87
C MET A 142 1.94 -9.77 -12.39
N VAL A 143 2.55 -8.71 -11.86
CA VAL A 143 3.03 -8.64 -10.49
C VAL A 143 2.28 -7.53 -9.77
N HIS A 144 1.63 -7.86 -8.66
CA HIS A 144 1.00 -6.87 -7.79
C HIS A 144 2.03 -6.35 -6.79
N TYR A 145 2.20 -5.04 -6.71
CA TYR A 145 3.02 -4.40 -5.68
C TYR A 145 2.14 -3.65 -4.69
N HIS A 146 2.53 -3.68 -3.43
CA HIS A 146 1.91 -2.93 -2.34
C HIS A 146 2.96 -2.70 -1.25
N PRO A 147 2.81 -1.68 -0.39
CA PRO A 147 3.70 -1.53 0.75
C PRO A 147 3.62 -2.80 1.60
N PRO A 148 4.72 -3.19 2.28
CA PRO A 148 4.65 -4.27 3.24
C PRO A 148 3.50 -3.99 4.21
N LEU A 149 2.79 -5.03 4.66
CA LEU A 149 1.82 -4.84 5.74
C LEU A 149 2.59 -4.17 6.86
N SER A 150 2.30 -2.89 7.08
CA SER A 150 2.84 -2.24 8.24
C SER A 150 2.21 -3.00 9.39
N ASN A 151 3.03 -3.71 10.15
CA ASN A 151 2.69 -4.13 11.50
C ASN A 151 2.59 -2.86 12.36
N SER A 152 1.77 -1.89 11.93
CA SER A 152 1.42 -0.68 12.66
C SER A 152 0.50 -1.01 13.84
N LEU A 153 0.33 -2.29 14.15
CA LEU A 153 0.22 -2.81 15.51
C LEU A 153 1.62 -2.85 16.17
N GLY A 154 2.32 -1.71 16.13
CA GLY A 154 3.69 -1.60 16.62
C GLY A 154 3.81 -2.00 18.09
N GLY A 155 4.73 -2.93 18.35
CA GLY A 155 5.54 -3.09 19.58
C GLY A 155 4.83 -3.45 20.90
N GLY A 156 3.53 -3.24 21.02
CA GLY A 156 2.79 -3.52 22.25
C GLY A 156 1.42 -4.14 21.99
N LEU A 157 0.68 -3.65 20.99
CA LEU A 157 -0.70 -4.08 20.77
C LEU A 157 -0.79 -5.53 20.27
N GLU A 158 0.16 -5.96 19.44
CA GLU A 158 0.28 -7.38 19.03
C GLU A 158 0.59 -8.30 20.22
N VAL A 159 1.51 -7.88 21.10
CA VAL A 159 1.82 -8.60 22.35
C VAL A 159 0.62 -8.61 23.28
N TRP A 160 -0.11 -7.49 23.39
CA TRP A 160 -1.33 -7.40 24.18
C TRP A 160 -2.45 -8.29 23.63
N VAL A 161 -2.60 -8.40 22.31
CA VAL A 161 -3.59 -9.31 21.70
C VAL A 161 -3.21 -10.76 21.96
N LEU A 162 -1.93 -11.12 21.79
CA LEU A 162 -1.42 -12.46 22.07
C LEU A 162 -1.49 -12.86 23.55
N ILE A 163 -1.47 -11.89 24.48
CA ILE A 163 -1.60 -12.18 25.92
C ILE A 163 -3.07 -12.09 26.37
N ALA A 164 -3.80 -11.07 25.94
CA ALA A 164 -5.15 -10.78 26.42
C ALA A 164 -6.16 -11.85 26.00
N ILE A 165 -6.10 -12.33 24.75
CA ILE A 165 -7.02 -13.36 24.27
C ILE A 165 -6.85 -14.66 25.08
N PRO A 166 -5.66 -15.27 25.21
CA PRO A 166 -5.49 -16.45 26.05
C PRO A 166 -5.75 -16.18 27.53
N ALA A 167 -5.38 -15.02 28.07
CA ALA A 167 -5.66 -14.70 29.48
C ALA A 167 -7.16 -14.66 29.77
N VAL A 168 -7.95 -14.01 28.90
CA VAL A 168 -9.41 -13.93 29.04
C VAL A 168 -10.05 -15.31 28.85
N THR A 169 -9.62 -16.08 27.86
CA THR A 169 -10.16 -17.43 27.65
C THR A 169 -9.84 -18.38 28.82
N ILE A 170 -8.63 -18.32 29.38
CA ILE A 170 -8.25 -19.08 30.58
C ILE A 170 -9.10 -18.64 31.78
N LEU A 171 -9.32 -17.34 31.97
CA LEU A 171 -10.15 -16.83 33.07
C LEU A 171 -11.61 -17.29 32.95
N VAL A 172 -12.15 -17.30 31.73
CA VAL A 172 -13.51 -17.81 31.46
C VAL A 172 -13.56 -19.31 31.75
N ILE A 173 -12.60 -20.10 31.27
CA ILE A 173 -12.54 -21.54 31.55
C ILE A 173 -12.41 -21.81 33.05
N LEU A 174 -11.57 -21.05 33.76
CA LEU A 174 -11.40 -21.17 35.20
C LEU A 174 -12.68 -20.79 35.96
N SER A 175 -13.41 -19.77 35.55
CA SER A 175 -14.67 -19.38 36.19
C SER A 175 -15.78 -20.41 35.97
N PHE A 176 -15.80 -21.12 34.84
CA PHE A 176 -16.67 -22.27 34.65
C PHE A 176 -16.22 -23.49 35.46
N ALA A 177 -14.92 -23.78 35.50
CA ALA A 177 -14.37 -24.95 36.21
C ALA A 177 -14.41 -24.81 37.74
N LEU A 178 -14.17 -23.61 38.26
CA LEU A 178 -14.28 -23.23 39.68
C LEU A 178 -15.68 -22.70 40.02
N GLY A 179 -16.59 -22.67 39.05
CA GLY A 179 -18.01 -22.41 39.25
C GLY A 179 -18.53 -23.30 40.39
N PRO A 180 -19.49 -22.82 41.19
CA PRO A 180 -19.73 -23.37 42.51
C PRO A 180 -20.18 -24.82 42.37
N LEU A 181 -19.33 -25.75 42.84
CA LEU A 181 -19.64 -27.17 42.96
C LEU A 181 -21.08 -27.32 43.46
N PRO A 182 -21.95 -28.16 42.85
CA PRO A 182 -23.36 -28.26 43.22
C PRO A 182 -23.59 -28.55 44.72
N GLY A 183 -22.61 -29.14 45.41
CA GLY A 183 -22.64 -29.32 46.86
C GLY A 183 -22.36 -28.05 47.70
N ALA A 184 -21.61 -27.09 47.18
CA ALA A 184 -21.30 -25.83 47.87
C ALA A 184 -22.53 -24.90 47.93
N GLN A 185 -23.29 -24.80 46.83
CA GLN A 185 -24.57 -24.06 46.79
C GLN A 185 -25.56 -24.59 47.84
N GLN A 186 -25.70 -25.93 47.94
CA GLN A 186 -26.56 -26.56 48.95
C GLN A 186 -26.09 -26.30 50.38
N ARG A 187 -24.78 -26.21 50.62
CA ARG A 187 -24.21 -25.92 51.94
C ARG A 187 -24.37 -24.44 52.33
N PHE A 188 -24.30 -23.53 51.35
CA PHE A 188 -24.57 -22.11 51.54
C PHE A 188 -26.05 -21.83 51.81
N THR A 189 -26.98 -22.44 51.06
CA THR A 189 -28.42 -22.31 51.32
C THR A 189 -28.82 -22.91 52.67
N LEU A 190 -28.19 -24.03 53.07
CA LEU A 190 -28.37 -24.59 54.42
C LEU A 190 -27.82 -23.71 55.55
N ARG A 191 -26.84 -22.84 55.30
CA ARG A 191 -26.30 -21.90 56.29
C ARG A 191 -27.07 -20.58 56.33
N PHE A 192 -27.26 -19.93 55.19
CA PHE A 192 -27.77 -18.56 55.10
C PHE A 192 -29.16 -18.41 54.46
N GLY A 193 -29.76 -19.50 53.97
CA GLY A 193 -31.08 -19.46 53.34
C GLY A 193 -32.22 -19.22 54.32
N THR A 194 -33.35 -18.79 53.77
CA THR A 194 -34.59 -18.61 54.52
C THR A 194 -35.12 -19.94 55.06
N ALA A 195 -35.99 -19.93 56.08
CA ALA A 195 -36.46 -21.16 56.73
C ALA A 195 -37.18 -22.12 55.75
N GLU A 196 -37.86 -21.57 54.75
CA GLU A 196 -38.51 -22.29 53.65
C GLU A 196 -37.48 -23.01 52.76
N GLU A 197 -36.44 -22.29 52.30
CA GLU A 197 -35.38 -22.84 51.44
C GLU A 197 -34.56 -23.92 52.14
N LYS A 198 -34.27 -23.75 53.45
CA LYS A 198 -33.58 -24.77 54.26
C LYS A 198 -34.39 -26.07 54.37
N ARG A 199 -35.73 -25.99 54.42
CA ARG A 199 -36.60 -27.17 54.46
C ARG A 199 -36.63 -27.89 53.11
N ALA A 200 -36.69 -27.15 52.00
CA ALA A 200 -36.61 -27.72 50.66
C ALA A 200 -35.27 -28.43 50.42
N ALA A 201 -34.14 -27.78 50.73
CA ALA A 201 -32.80 -28.35 50.56
C ALA A 201 -32.57 -29.62 51.40
N ARG A 202 -33.15 -29.72 52.60
CA ARG A 202 -33.10 -30.93 53.45
C ARG A 202 -33.94 -32.09 52.90
N ARG A 203 -35.10 -31.80 52.28
CA ARG A 203 -35.95 -32.82 51.66
C ARG A 203 -35.25 -33.46 50.45
N GLU A 204 -34.58 -32.65 49.63
CA GLU A 204 -33.80 -33.13 48.49
C GLU A 204 -32.57 -33.95 48.90
N ALA A 205 -31.86 -33.52 49.95
CA ALA A 205 -30.74 -34.29 50.50
C ALA A 205 -31.17 -35.69 51.01
N ARG A 206 -32.36 -35.80 51.61
CA ARG A 206 -32.92 -37.10 52.05
C ARG A 206 -33.32 -37.98 50.88
N ARG A 207 -33.88 -37.43 49.81
CA ARG A 207 -34.24 -38.18 48.60
C ARG A 207 -33.01 -38.78 47.89
N ARG A 208 -31.89 -38.05 47.84
CA ARG A 208 -30.63 -38.55 47.26
C ARG A 208 -29.93 -39.64 48.08
N LYS A 209 -30.26 -39.78 49.37
CA LYS A 209 -29.64 -40.77 50.28
C LYS A 209 -30.43 -42.08 50.38
N GLY A 210 -31.63 -42.12 49.81
CA GLY A 210 -32.53 -43.29 49.81
C GLY A 210 -32.62 -44.01 48.46
N ARG A 211 -31.70 -43.74 47.53
CA ARG A 211 -31.51 -44.43 46.26
C ARG A 211 -30.05 -44.84 46.17
#